data_AF-A0A951IEI2-F1
#
_entry.id   AF-A0A951IEI2-F1
#
_cell.length_a   1.000
_cell.length_b   1.000
_cell.length_c   1.000
_cell.angle_alpha   90.00
_cell.angle_beta   90.00
_cell.angle_gamma   90.00
#
_symmetry.space_group_name_H-M   'P 1'
#
loop_
_entity.id
_entity.type
_entity.pdbx_description
1 polymer ?
#
loop_
_entity_poly.entity_id
_entity_poly.type
_entity_poly.pdbx_seq_one_letter_code
_entity_poly.pdbx_strand_id
1 'polypeptide(L)'
;MRIYLDTNVLIRGMERTDAGAGEVGRLIEFAERDRLELVTSELTLSEALVSPIKLGNDILVTAYLNLLTDDPIFELLPLTRDILIESSHIRARSS
;
A
#
# COMPACT_ATOMS: atom_id res chain seq x y z
N MET A 1 6.43 -13.53 9.10
CA MET A 1 4.96 -13.40 9.03
C MET A 1 4.67 -12.29 8.05
N ARG A 2 3.82 -12.54 7.07
CA ARG A 2 3.57 -11.62 5.95
C ARG A 2 2.24 -10.91 6.14
N ILE A 3 2.23 -9.59 6.06
CA ILE A 3 1.03 -8.77 6.27
C ILE A 3 0.77 -7.97 4.99
N TYR A 4 -0.43 -8.12 4.45
CA TYR A 4 -0.90 -7.28 3.35
C TYR A 4 -1.43 -5.96 3.90
N LEU A 5 -0.92 -4.84 3.39
CA LEU A 5 -1.42 -3.50 3.70
C LEU A 5 -2.27 -2.97 2.56
N ASP A 6 -3.53 -2.68 2.88
CA ASP A 6 -4.47 -2.02 1.96
C ASP A 6 -4.05 -0.57 1.72
N THR A 7 -4.39 -0.04 0.53
CA THR A 7 -4.07 1.33 0.14
C THR A 7 -4.58 2.36 1.14
N ASN A 8 -5.79 2.16 1.71
CA ASN A 8 -6.33 3.10 2.67
C ASN A 8 -5.51 3.16 3.97
N VAL A 9 -4.89 2.04 4.37
CA VAL A 9 -4.03 1.99 5.55
C VAL A 9 -2.73 2.74 5.27
N LEU A 10 -2.16 2.56 4.06
CA LEU A 10 -0.97 3.29 3.63
C LEU A 10 -1.19 4.80 3.57
N ILE A 11 -2.31 5.23 2.99
CA ILE A 11 -2.69 6.65 2.92
C ILE A 11 -2.76 7.26 4.32
N ARG A 12 -3.44 6.58 5.27
CA ARG A 12 -3.55 7.08 6.65
C ARG A 12 -2.19 7.23 7.34
N GLY A 13 -1.29 6.26 7.13
CA GLY A 13 0.06 6.30 7.69
C GLY A 13 0.91 7.43 7.11
N MET A 14 0.94 7.55 5.78
CA MET A 14 1.77 8.52 5.07
C MET A 14 1.28 9.95 5.24
N GLU A 15 -0.03 10.18 5.12
CA GLU A 15 -0.62 11.52 5.15
C GLU A 15 -1.02 11.96 6.57
N ARG A 16 -0.83 11.08 7.57
CA ARG A 16 -1.12 11.33 9.01
C ARG A 16 -2.52 11.88 9.24
N THR A 17 -3.50 11.34 8.51
CA THR A 17 -4.85 11.93 8.40
C THR A 17 -5.75 11.66 9.61
N ASP A 18 -5.40 10.72 10.49
CA ASP A 18 -6.22 10.37 11.66
C ASP A 18 -5.43 9.64 12.77
N ALA A 19 -6.16 9.18 13.80
CA ALA A 19 -5.63 8.46 14.96
C ALA A 19 -4.93 7.14 14.61
N GLY A 20 -5.19 6.55 13.43
CA GLY A 20 -4.61 5.29 12.97
C GLY A 20 -3.18 5.37 12.46
N ALA A 21 -2.64 6.58 12.28
CA ALA A 21 -1.29 6.78 11.75
C ALA A 21 -0.20 6.18 12.67
N GLY A 22 -0.45 6.16 14.00
CA GLY A 22 0.49 5.58 14.97
C GLY A 22 0.63 4.07 14.85
N GLU A 23 -0.48 3.37 14.56
CA GLU A 23 -0.50 1.92 14.32
C GLU A 23 0.31 1.56 13.08
N VAL A 24 0.15 2.32 11.99
CA VAL A 24 0.88 2.09 10.73
C VAL A 24 2.38 2.32 10.94
N GLY A 25 2.76 3.37 11.66
CA GLY A 25 4.16 3.61 12.04
C GLY A 25 4.77 2.45 12.82
N ARG A 26 4.02 1.84 13.74
CA ARG A 26 4.49 0.65 14.48
C ARG A 26 4.68 -0.58 13.58
N LEU A 27 3.81 -0.77 12.58
CA LEU A 27 3.97 -1.87 11.62
C LEU A 27 5.25 -1.69 10.79
N ILE A 28 5.53 -0.47 10.34
CA ILE A 28 6.76 -0.13 9.63
C ILE A 28 7.98 -0.35 10.53
N GLU A 29 7.96 0.11 11.78
CA GLU A 29 9.06 -0.10 12.74
C GLU A 29 9.32 -1.59 12.99
N PHE A 30 8.29 -2.43 13.00
CA PHE A 30 8.46 -3.88 13.10
C PHE A 30 9.03 -4.51 11.82
N ALA A 31 8.67 -3.98 10.65
CA ALA A 31 9.21 -4.41 9.38
C ALA A 31 10.70 -4.06 9.24
N GLU A 32 11.08 -2.83 9.61
CA GLU A 32 12.48 -2.35 9.66
C GLU A 32 13.37 -3.19 10.60
N ARG A 33 12.77 -3.85 11.59
CA ARG A 33 13.47 -4.76 12.53
C ARG A 33 13.47 -6.22 12.08
N ASP A 34 13.14 -6.49 10.81
CA ASP A 34 13.01 -7.82 10.21
C ASP A 34 12.02 -8.74 10.94
N ARG A 35 11.02 -8.17 11.63
CA ARG A 35 10.02 -8.95 12.37
C ARG A 35 8.77 -9.25 11.56
N LEU A 36 8.53 -8.47 10.51
CA LEU A 36 7.36 -8.55 9.64
C LEU A 36 7.79 -8.30 8.20
N GLU A 37 7.14 -9.00 7.26
CA GLU A 37 7.22 -8.69 5.84
C GLU A 37 5.95 -7.92 5.47
N LEU A 38 6.09 -6.66 5.07
CA LEU A 38 4.97 -5.85 4.61
C LEU A 38 4.87 -5.96 3.09
N VAL A 39 3.67 -6.28 2.62
CA VAL A 39 3.41 -6.40 1.20
C VAL A 39 2.15 -5.64 0.81
N THR A 40 2.12 -5.18 -0.43
CA THR A 40 0.92 -4.61 -1.03
C THR A 40 0.88 -4.94 -2.52
N SER A 41 -0.14 -4.52 -3.26
CA SER A 41 -0.26 -4.81 -4.69
C SER A 41 0.06 -3.60 -5.56
N GLU A 42 0.44 -3.82 -6.81
CA GLU A 42 0.60 -2.73 -7.80
C GLU A 42 -0.67 -1.86 -7.95
N LEU A 43 -1.86 -2.38 -7.61
CA LEU A 43 -3.09 -1.60 -7.59
C LEU A 43 -2.99 -0.39 -6.65
N THR A 44 -2.24 -0.52 -5.56
CA THR A 44 -2.04 0.53 -4.55
C THR A 44 -1.39 1.78 -5.14
N LEU A 45 -0.47 1.64 -6.11
CA LEU A 45 0.07 2.81 -6.82
C LEU A 45 -1.03 3.60 -7.52
N SER A 46 -1.93 2.89 -8.22
CA SER A 46 -3.02 3.52 -8.96
C SER A 46 -4.03 4.22 -8.06
N GLU A 47 -4.20 3.76 -6.82
CA GLU A 47 -5.14 4.31 -5.85
C GLU A 47 -4.50 5.46 -5.04
N ALA A 48 -3.28 5.28 -4.52
CA ALA A 48 -2.60 6.25 -3.68
C ALA A 48 -2.18 7.51 -4.44
N LEU A 49 -1.81 7.39 -5.72
CA LEU A 49 -1.32 8.52 -6.51
C LEU A 49 -2.43 9.43 -7.04
N VAL A 50 -3.71 9.03 -7.01
CA VAL A 50 -4.82 9.82 -7.57
C VAL A 50 -4.93 11.20 -6.93
N SER A 51 -4.94 11.26 -5.59
CA SER A 51 -5.13 12.51 -4.86
C SER A 51 -3.92 13.45 -5.00
N PRO A 52 -2.67 13.00 -4.76
CA PRO A 52 -1.49 13.83 -4.95
C PRO A 52 -1.34 14.40 -6.37
N ILE A 53 -1.59 13.58 -7.41
CA ILE A 53 -1.53 14.04 -8.81
C ILE A 53 -2.60 15.10 -9.08
N LYS A 54 -3.85 14.87 -8.63
CA LYS A 54 -4.93 15.85 -8.80
C LYS A 54 -4.62 17.20 -8.14
N LEU A 55 -3.89 17.18 -7.02
CA LEU A 55 -3.54 18.38 -6.26
C LEU A 55 -2.21 19.02 -6.70
N GLY A 56 -1.49 18.42 -7.67
CA GLY A 56 -0.16 18.89 -8.07
C GLY A 56 0.88 18.79 -6.95
N ASN A 57 0.72 17.82 -6.03
CA ASN A 57 1.63 17.62 -4.91
C ASN A 57 2.75 16.62 -5.28
N ASP A 58 3.72 17.10 -6.05
CA ASP A 58 4.85 16.29 -6.55
C ASP A 58 5.70 15.69 -5.43
N ILE A 59 5.76 16.37 -4.27
CA ILE A 59 6.47 15.87 -3.08
C ILE A 59 5.83 14.57 -2.59
N LEU A 60 4.49 14.55 -2.48
CA LEU A 60 3.77 13.38 -2.01
C LEU A 60 3.74 12.25 -3.05
N VAL A 61 3.68 12.59 -4.35
CA VAL A 61 3.89 11.60 -5.44
C VAL A 61 5.24 10.91 -5.28
N THR A 62 6.31 11.68 -5.12
CA THR A 62 7.67 11.16 -4.97
C THR A 62 7.80 10.30 -3.72
N ALA A 63 7.19 10.72 -2.61
CA ALA A 63 7.21 9.96 -1.36
C ALA A 63 6.53 8.58 -1.50
N TYR A 64 5.38 8.50 -2.19
CA TYR A 64 4.71 7.21 -2.45
C TYR A 64 5.53 6.29 -3.36
N LEU A 65 6.13 6.84 -4.42
CA LEU A 65 6.98 6.05 -5.32
C LEU A 65 8.19 5.50 -4.58
N ASN A 66 8.94 6.35 -3.87
CA ASN A 66 10.10 5.92 -3.10
C ASN A 66 9.73 4.79 -2.12
N LEU A 67 8.63 4.93 -1.38
CA LEU A 67 8.19 3.92 -0.42
C LEU A 67 7.81 2.58 -1.06
N LEU A 68 7.14 2.61 -2.21
CA LEU A 68 6.52 1.42 -2.80
C LEU A 68 7.38 0.74 -3.88
N THR A 69 8.36 1.44 -4.45
CA THR A 69 9.21 0.89 -5.53
C THR A 69 10.68 0.82 -5.16
N ASP A 70 11.16 1.73 -4.32
CA ASP A 70 12.61 1.89 -4.08
C ASP A 70 13.03 1.42 -2.67
N ASP A 71 12.10 1.45 -1.71
CA ASP A 71 12.33 1.05 -0.33
C ASP A 71 12.09 -0.47 -0.12
N PRO A 72 13.05 -1.20 0.49
CA PRO A 72 12.89 -2.64 0.75
C PRO A 72 11.85 -2.98 1.82
N ILE A 73 11.32 -2.00 2.56
CA ILE A 73 10.30 -2.23 3.60
C ILE A 73 9.03 -2.86 3.02
N PHE A 74 8.70 -2.55 1.77
CA PHE A 74 7.52 -3.09 1.08
C PHE A 74 7.91 -3.99 -0.09
N GLU A 75 7.31 -5.17 -0.15
CA GLU A 75 7.25 -5.94 -1.39
C GLU A 75 5.99 -5.55 -2.16
N LEU A 76 6.17 -4.96 -3.34
CA LEU A 76 5.08 -4.66 -4.26
C LEU A 76 4.78 -5.88 -5.13
N LEU A 77 3.62 -6.49 -4.90
CA LEU A 77 3.19 -7.68 -5.61
C LEU A 77 2.58 -7.35 -6.98
N PRO A 78 2.98 -8.08 -8.05
CA PRO A 78 2.48 -7.82 -9.39
C PRO A 78 0.99 -8.15 -9.51
N LEU A 79 0.25 -7.31 -10.22
CA LEU A 79 -1.16 -7.56 -10.53
C LEU A 79 -1.30 -8.26 -11.87
N THR A 80 -1.36 -9.59 -11.85
CA THR A 80 -1.48 -10.40 -13.07
C THR A 80 -2.93 -10.58 -13.50
N ARG A 81 -3.14 -10.93 -14.79
CA ARG A 81 -4.47 -11.27 -15.31
C ARG A 81 -5.12 -12.41 -14.55
N ASP A 82 -4.34 -13.41 -14.16
CA ASP A 82 -4.85 -14.58 -13.44
C ASP A 82 -5.36 -14.18 -12.05
N ILE A 83 -4.63 -13.32 -11.33
CA ILE A 83 -5.09 -12.75 -10.05
C ILE A 83 -6.40 -11.98 -10.24
N LEU A 84 -6.53 -11.19 -11.31
CA LEU A 84 -7.76 -10.45 -11.61
C LEU A 84 -8.94 -11.38 -11.86
N ILE A 85 -8.77 -12.44 -12.65
CA ILE A 85 -9.80 -13.45 -12.95
C ILE A 85 -10.23 -14.17 -11.66
N GLU A 86 -9.28 -14.66 -10.86
CA GLU A 86 -9.60 -15.32 -9.59
C GLU A 86 -10.32 -14.39 -8.62
N SER A 87 -9.88 -13.13 -8.53
CA SER A 87 -10.57 -12.13 -7.70
C SER A 87 -12.01 -11.88 -8.15
N SER A 88 -12.31 -12.01 -9.45
CA SER A 88 -13.67 -11.86 -9.99
C SER A 88 -14.58 -13.01 -9.55
N HIS A 89 -14.04 -14.24 -9.52
CA HIS A 89 -14.76 -15.41 -9.02
C HIS A 89 -15.07 -15.30 -7.52
N ILE A 90 -14.15 -14.74 -6.72
CA ILE A 90 -14.40 -14.47 -5.30
C ILE A 90 -15.54 -13.45 -5.17
N ARG A 91 -15.48 -12.33 -5.89
CA ARG A 91 -16.51 -11.28 -5.85
C ARG A 91 -17.88 -11.80 -6.28
N ALA A 92 -17.95 -12.63 -7.33
CA ALA A 92 -19.20 -13.22 -7.80
C ALA A 92 -19.88 -14.13 -6.77
N ARG A 93 -19.12 -14.72 -5.84
CA ARG A 93 -19.66 -15.57 -4.75
C ARG A 93 -20.02 -14.79 -3.48
N SER A 94 -19.42 -13.61 -3.30
CA SER A 94 -19.68 -12.74 -2.15
C SER A 94 -20.69 -11.61 -2.44
N SER A 95 -21.27 -11.60 -3.65
CA SER A 95 -22.29 -10.64 -4.09
C SER A 95 -23.69 -11.20 -3.90
#